data_AF-A0A5C7WXB8-F1
#
_entry.id   AF-A0A5C7WXB8-F1
#
_cell.length_a   1.000
_cell.length_b   1.000
_cell.length_c   1.000
_cell.angle_alpha   90.00
_cell.angle_beta   90.00
_cell.angle_gamma   90.00
#
_symmetry.space_group_name_H-M   'P 1'
#
loop_
_entity.id
_entity.type
_entity.pdbx_description
1 polymer ?
#
loop_
_entity_poly.entity_id
_entity_poly.type
_entity_poly.pdbx_seq_one_letter_code
_entity_poly.pdbx_strand_id
1 'polypeptide(L)' 'SAAIERFRSYTRGGFHPDDWDSAEILERWTKELFDADGGQQARSSV' A
#
# COMPACT_ATOMS: atom_id res chain seq x y z
N SER A 1 12.09 -2.03 -14.83
CA SER A 1 10.77 -2.57 -14.45
C SER A 1 9.97 -1.47 -13.77
N ALA A 2 8.65 -1.50 -13.86
CA ALA A 2 7.79 -0.51 -13.21
C ALA A 2 8.08 -0.38 -11.70
N ALA A 3 8.41 -1.48 -11.03
CA ALA A 3 8.81 -1.47 -9.62
C ALA A 3 10.10 -0.66 -9.35
N ILE A 4 11.15 -0.81 -10.17
CA ILE A 4 12.40 -0.07 -9.99
C ILE A 4 12.20 1.44 -10.22
N GLU A 5 11.39 1.81 -11.21
CA GLU A 5 11.04 3.22 -11.48
C GLU A 5 10.26 3.83 -10.32
N ARG A 6 9.28 3.08 -9.78
CA ARG A 6 8.56 3.45 -8.57
C ARG A 6 9.50 3.65 -7.38
N PHE A 7 10.43 2.73 -7.13
CA PHE A 7 11.39 2.89 -6.03
C PHE A 7 12.30 4.10 -6.18
N ARG A 8 12.75 4.41 -7.40
CA ARG A 8 13.59 5.59 -7.66
C ARG A 8 12.86 6.91 -7.46
N SER A 9 11.53 6.95 -7.57
CA SER A 9 10.76 8.17 -7.38
C SER A 9 10.75 8.67 -5.93
N TYR A 10 10.85 7.78 -4.94
CA TYR A 10 10.82 8.14 -3.52
C TYR A 10 11.97 9.03 -3.06
N THR A 11 13.07 9.07 -3.81
CA THR A 11 14.24 9.91 -3.49
C THR A 11 14.29 11.20 -4.30
N ARG A 12 13.30 11.43 -5.18
CA ARG A 12 13.20 12.65 -5.99
C ARG A 12 12.66 13.81 -5.14
N GLY A 13 13.31 14.97 -5.19
CA GLY A 13 12.81 16.17 -4.50
C GLY A 13 11.42 16.57 -4.99
N GLY A 14 10.51 16.86 -4.05
CA GLY A 14 9.13 17.26 -4.34
C GLY A 14 8.18 16.11 -4.68
N PHE A 15 8.63 14.86 -4.63
CA PHE A 15 7.78 13.69 -4.83
C PHE A 15 6.85 13.46 -3.64
N HIS A 16 5.57 13.22 -3.92
CA HIS A 16 4.58 12.79 -2.92
C HIS A 16 4.19 11.32 -3.16
N PRO A 17 4.04 10.48 -2.11
CA PRO A 17 3.61 9.09 -2.30
C PRO A 17 2.30 8.91 -3.08
N ASP A 18 1.38 9.88 -3.00
CA ASP A 18 0.12 9.91 -3.77
C ASP A 18 0.31 10.20 -5.26
N ASP A 19 1.51 10.61 -5.69
CA ASP A 19 1.85 10.73 -7.12
C ASP A 19 1.78 9.36 -7.82
N TRP A 20 1.88 8.27 -7.06
CA TRP A 20 1.54 6.94 -7.54
C TRP A 20 0.13 6.54 -7.14
N ASP A 21 -0.64 6.13 -8.14
CA ASP A 21 -1.88 5.41 -7.88
C ASP A 21 -1.56 4.13 -7.07
N SER A 22 -2.13 4.11 -5.87
CA SER A 22 -2.01 3.06 -4.89
C SER A 22 -3.39 2.55 -4.46
N ALA A 23 -4.46 2.99 -5.13
CA ALA A 23 -5.83 2.66 -4.73
C ALA A 23 -6.08 1.15 -4.77
N GLU A 24 -5.65 0.47 -5.84
CA GLU A 24 -5.81 -0.98 -5.99
C GLU A 24 -5.07 -1.76 -4.89
N ILE A 25 -3.81 -1.41 -4.62
CA ILE A 25 -2.99 -2.10 -3.62
C ILE A 25 -3.50 -1.85 -2.20
N LEU A 26 -3.96 -0.63 -1.93
CA LEU A 26 -4.58 -0.28 -0.66
C LEU A 26 -5.91 -1.01 -0.47
N GLU A 27 -6.78 -1.04 -1.48
CA GLU A 27 -8.05 -1.77 -1.42
C GLU A 27 -7.82 -3.25 -1.11
N ARG A 28 -6.84 -3.87 -1.78
CA ARG A 28 -6.48 -5.26 -1.52
C ARG A 28 -6.04 -5.47 -0.07
N TRP A 29 -5.08 -4.69 0.42
CA TRP A 29 -4.59 -4.83 1.79
C TRP A 29 -5.63 -4.49 2.84
N THR A 30 -6.51 -3.52 2.57
CA THR A 30 -7.64 -3.21 3.45
C THR A 30 -8.52 -4.45 3.63
N LYS A 31 -8.88 -5.15 2.55
CA LYS A 31 -9.69 -6.38 2.62
C LYS A 31 -8.95 -7.54 3.30
N GLU A 32 -7.64 -7.64 3.11
CA GLU A 32 -6.83 -8.71 3.68
C GLU A 32 -6.53 -8.53 5.18
N LEU A 33 -6.35 -7.28 5.62
CA LEU A 33 -5.83 -6.96 6.95
C LEU A 33 -6.89 -6.41 7.90
N PHE A 34 -8.03 -5.92 7.41
CA PHE A 34 -9.06 -5.31 8.24
C PHE A 34 -10.43 -5.96 8.03
N ASP A 35 -11.21 -6.01 9.11
CA ASP A 35 -12.64 -6.35 9.05
C ASP A 35 -13.47 -5.13 8.63
N ALA A 36 -14.79 -5.34 8.50
CA ALA A 36 -15.71 -4.30 8.05
C ALA A 36 -15.84 -3.12 9.05
N ASP A 37 -15.46 -3.33 10.31
CA ASP A 37 -15.49 -2.32 11.37
C ASP A 37 -14.13 -1.61 11.52
N GLY A 38 -13.14 -1.96 10.69
CA GLY A 38 -11.79 -1.42 10.74
C GLY A 38 -10.91 -2.05 11.82
N GLY A 39 -11.35 -3.13 12.45
CA GLY A 39 -10.54 -3.96 13.31
C GLY A 39 -9.48 -4.71 12.50
N GLN A 40 -8.24 -4.78 13.00
CA GLN A 40 -7.23 -5.60 12.34
C GLN A 40 -7.62 -7.07 12.47
N GLN A 41 -7.71 -7.77 11.33
CA GLN A 41 -7.95 -9.20 11.29
C GLN A 41 -6.85 -9.89 12.11
N ALA A 42 -7.22 -10.62 13.16
CA ALA A 42 -6.28 -11.43 13.91
C ALA A 42 -5.78 -12.56 12.99
N ARG A 43 -4.67 -12.34 12.28
CA ARG A 43 -3.99 -13.45 11.63
C ARG A 43 -3.46 -14.32 12.75
N SER A 44 -4.06 -15.51 12.89
CA SER A 44 -3.53 -16.57 13.74
C SER A 44 -2.06 -16.76 13.37
N SER A 45 -1.17 -16.35 14.26
CA SER A 45 0.25 -16.64 14.17
C SER A 45 0.39 -18.16 14.23
N VAL A 46 0.73 -18.76 13.09
CA VAL A 46 1.36 -20.09 13.06
C VAL A 46 2.85 -19.89 13.33
#